data_AF-A0A355YGE7-F1
#
_entry.id   AF-A0A355YGE7-F1
#
_cell.length_a   1.000
_cell.length_b   1.000
_cell.length_c   1.000
_cell.angle_alpha   90.00
_cell.angle_beta   90.00
_cell.angle_gamma   90.00
#
_symmetry.space_group_name_H-M   'P 1'
#
loop_
_entity.id
_entity.type
_entity.pdbx_description
1 polymer ?
#
loop_
_entity_poly.entity_id
_entity_poly.type
_entity_poly.pdbx_seq_one_letter_code
_entity_poly.pdbx_strand_id
1 'polypeptide(L)'
;MQAIAILLIALAALITPFYFYALVRFRRILLAERPDLASRRGSLSFFYTGLPRIGDPNVSMAVIGAAFGAVVRELKDPDAVRYARRIRISLFVVVPAYLVALAILIVGVP
;
A
#
# COMPACT_ATOMS: atom_id res chain seq x y z
N MET A 1 -13.78 5.74 24.56
CA MET A 1 -13.16 4.80 23.60
C MET A 1 -13.64 5.01 22.17
N GLN A 2 -14.95 5.11 21.90
CA GLN A 2 -15.47 5.32 20.53
C GLN A 2 -14.92 6.57 19.81
N ALA A 3 -14.79 7.71 20.49
CA ALA A 3 -14.18 8.91 19.91
C ALA A 3 -12.72 8.70 19.44
N ILE A 4 -11.96 7.85 20.15
CA ILE A 4 -10.59 7.49 19.77
C ILE A 4 -10.60 6.63 18.49
N ALA A 5 -11.51 5.66 18.39
CA ALA A 5 -11.66 4.87 17.17
C ALA A 5 -12.03 5.73 15.96
N ILE A 6 -12.96 6.68 16.12
CA ILE A 6 -13.34 7.62 15.06
C ILE A 6 -12.13 8.46 14.61
N LEU A 7 -11.36 8.99 15.56
CA LEU A 7 -10.16 9.77 15.26
C LEU A 7 -9.11 8.94 14.49
N LEU A 8 -8.88 7.70 14.90
CA LEU A 8 -7.95 6.78 14.24
C LEU A 8 -8.41 6.45 12.81
N ILE A 9 -9.70 6.20 12.61
CA ILE A 9 -10.29 5.97 11.28
C ILE A 9 -10.12 7.21 10.40
N ALA A 10 -10.44 8.39 10.91
CA ALA A 10 -10.31 9.65 10.18
C ALA A 10 -8.84 9.91 9.76
N LEU A 11 -7.89 9.67 10.68
CA LEU A 11 -6.46 9.78 10.40
C LEU A 11 -6.03 8.79 9.30
N ALA A 12 -6.44 7.53 9.42
CA ALA A 12 -6.11 6.50 8.45
C ALA A 12 -6.71 6.80 7.06
N ALA A 13 -7.96 7.26 7.02
CA ALA A 13 -8.63 7.70 5.81
C ALA A 13 -7.91 8.87 5.14
N LEU A 14 -7.42 9.84 5.93
CA LEU A 14 -6.66 10.99 5.42
C LEU A 14 -5.31 10.59 4.80
N ILE A 15 -4.64 9.57 5.34
CA ILE A 15 -3.33 9.10 4.85
C ILE A 15 -3.47 8.20 3.61
N THR A 16 -4.61 7.51 3.49
CA THR A 16 -4.92 6.57 2.40
C THR A 16 -4.69 7.13 0.98
N PRO A 17 -5.14 8.35 0.60
CA PRO A 17 -4.84 8.88 -0.74
C PRO A 17 -3.34 9.11 -1.00
N PHE A 18 -2.57 9.51 0.02
CA PHE A 18 -1.11 9.67 -0.11
C PHE A 18 -0.41 8.33 -0.30
N TYR A 19 -0.89 7.29 0.39
CA TYR A 19 -0.44 5.92 0.18
C TYR A 19 -0.68 5.47 -1.26
N PHE A 20 -1.91 5.62 -1.78
CA PHE A 20 -2.23 5.22 -3.15
C PHE A 20 -1.43 6.00 -4.19
N TYR A 21 -1.24 7.30 -3.99
CA TYR A 21 -0.39 8.11 -4.87
C TYR A 21 1.05 7.59 -4.91
N ALA A 22 1.63 7.30 -3.74
CA ALA A 22 2.98 6.75 -3.65
C ALA A 22 3.08 5.35 -4.30
N LEU A 23 2.07 4.50 -4.09
CA LEU A 23 1.98 3.17 -4.68
C LEU A 23 1.97 3.23 -6.21
N VAL A 24 1.15 4.10 -6.80
CA VAL A 24 1.05 4.28 -8.25
C VAL A 24 2.37 4.79 -8.83
N ARG A 25 2.99 5.80 -8.19
CA ARG A 25 4.27 6.37 -8.65
C ARG A 25 5.39 5.33 -8.57
N PHE A 26 5.51 4.63 -7.45
CA PHE A 26 6.52 3.59 -7.27
C PHE A 26 6.33 2.44 -8.27
N ARG A 27 5.09 2.02 -8.54
CA ARG A 27 4.79 1.02 -9.57
C ARG A 27 5.24 1.46 -10.96
N ARG A 28 5.08 2.73 -11.33
CA ARG A 28 5.54 3.23 -12.64
C ARG A 28 7.06 3.11 -12.77
N ILE A 29 7.80 3.43 -11.71
CA ILE A 29 9.26 3.25 -11.67
C ILE A 29 9.61 1.77 -11.83
N LEU A 30 8.98 0.89 -11.06
CA LEU A 30 9.22 -0.55 -11.18
C LEU A 30 8.91 -1.08 -12.57
N LEU A 31 7.83 -0.63 -13.23
CA LEU A 31 7.53 -1.06 -14.60
C LEU A 31 8.58 -0.61 -15.61
N ALA A 32 9.18 0.56 -15.40
CA ALA A 32 10.20 1.10 -16.30
C ALA A 32 11.55 0.38 -16.16
N GLU A 33 11.92 -0.02 -14.94
CA GLU A 33 13.26 -0.54 -14.65
C GLU A 33 13.32 -2.05 -14.35
N ARG A 34 12.28 -2.59 -13.70
CA ARG A 34 12.18 -3.99 -13.25
C ARG A 34 10.76 -4.53 -13.53
N PRO A 35 10.35 -4.61 -14.81
CA PRO A 35 8.99 -5.01 -15.18
C PRO A 35 8.63 -6.40 -14.65
N ASP A 36 9.62 -7.29 -14.51
CA ASP A 36 9.51 -8.62 -13.92
C ASP A 36 8.92 -8.62 -12.51
N LEU A 37 9.19 -7.58 -11.72
CA LEU A 37 8.65 -7.43 -10.36
C LEU A 37 7.29 -6.73 -10.34
N ALA A 38 7.02 -5.86 -11.31
CA ALA A 38 5.80 -5.05 -11.38
C ALA A 38 4.63 -5.69 -12.13
N SER A 39 4.89 -6.75 -12.90
CA SER A 39 3.88 -7.42 -13.72
C SER A 39 3.61 -8.88 -13.34
N ARG A 40 4.00 -9.32 -12.13
CA ARG A 40 3.64 -10.67 -11.65
C ARG A 40 2.12 -10.85 -11.68
N ARG A 41 1.65 -11.71 -12.59
CA ARG A 41 0.27 -12.23 -12.59
C ARG A 41 0.21 -13.35 -11.55
N GLY A 42 -0.53 -13.12 -10.46
CA GLY A 42 -0.90 -14.19 -9.54
C GLY A 42 -1.97 -15.10 -10.15
N SER A 43 -2.15 -16.31 -9.63
CA SER A 43 -3.17 -17.26 -10.10
C SER A 43 -4.60 -16.70 -10.01
N LEU A 44 -4.83 -15.69 -9.17
CA LEU A 44 -6.13 -15.03 -8.97
C LEU A 44 -6.30 -13.74 -9.78
N SER A 45 -5.30 -13.34 -10.58
CA SER A 45 -5.36 -12.13 -11.40
C SER A 45 -6.48 -12.15 -12.46
N PHE A 46 -7.01 -13.34 -12.80
CA PHE A 46 -8.14 -13.47 -13.70
C PHE A 46 -9.43 -12.85 -13.15
N PHE A 47 -9.63 -12.85 -11.82
CA PHE A 47 -10.80 -12.24 -11.17
C PHE A 47 -10.81 -10.72 -11.28
N TYR A 48 -9.66 -10.12 -11.60
CA TYR A 48 -9.47 -8.68 -11.70
C TYR A 48 -9.26 -8.24 -13.15
N THR A 49 -9.60 -9.11 -14.12
CA THR A 49 -9.57 -8.76 -15.54
C THR A 49 -10.60 -7.67 -15.83
N GLY A 50 -10.16 -6.58 -16.48
CA GLY A 50 -10.98 -5.38 -16.75
C GLY A 50 -10.82 -4.24 -15.75
N LEU A 51 -10.18 -4.47 -14.59
CA LEU A 51 -9.82 -3.40 -13.65
C LEU A 51 -8.41 -2.86 -13.91
N PRO A 52 -8.10 -1.60 -13.51
CA PRO A 52 -6.73 -1.11 -13.52
C PRO A 52 -5.84 -2.07 -12.72
N ARG A 53 -4.70 -2.48 -13.28
CA ARG A 53 -3.81 -3.49 -12.65
C ARG A 53 -3.36 -3.15 -11.22
N ILE A 54 -3.40 -1.89 -10.81
CA ILE A 54 -3.10 -1.48 -9.42
C ILE A 54 -4.14 -2.01 -8.42
N GLY A 55 -5.36 -2.29 -8.88
CA GLY A 55 -6.45 -2.87 -8.11
C GLY A 55 -6.44 -4.39 -8.07
N ASP A 56 -5.53 -5.05 -8.80
CA ASP A 56 -5.25 -6.47 -8.61
C ASP A 56 -4.39 -6.63 -7.35
N PRO A 57 -4.90 -7.30 -6.29
CA PRO A 57 -4.17 -7.44 -5.03
C PRO A 57 -2.80 -8.09 -5.19
N ASN A 58 -2.62 -8.98 -6.18
CA ASN A 58 -1.33 -9.63 -6.44
C ASN A 58 -0.28 -8.62 -6.89
N VAL A 59 -0.70 -7.69 -7.76
CA VAL A 59 0.17 -6.61 -8.26
C VAL A 59 0.45 -5.61 -7.15
N SER A 60 -0.58 -5.21 -6.38
CA SER A 60 -0.40 -4.29 -5.25
C SER A 60 0.57 -4.88 -4.22
N MET A 61 0.42 -6.16 -3.86
CA MET A 61 1.30 -6.85 -2.91
C MET A 61 2.73 -7.00 -3.44
N ALA A 62 2.92 -7.28 -4.74
CA ALA A 62 4.25 -7.32 -5.34
C ALA A 62 4.95 -5.95 -5.27
N VAL A 63 4.21 -4.87 -5.55
CA VAL A 63 4.72 -3.49 -5.46
C VAL A 63 5.06 -3.11 -4.01
N ILE A 64 4.22 -3.47 -3.04
CA ILE A 64 4.50 -3.26 -1.61
C ILE A 64 5.73 -4.06 -1.20
N GLY A 65 5.81 -5.34 -1.57
CA GLY A 65 6.97 -6.19 -1.28
C GLY A 65 8.26 -5.60 -1.85
N ALA A 66 8.23 -5.14 -3.09
CA ALA A 66 9.35 -4.43 -3.71
C ALA A 66 9.69 -3.14 -2.93
N ALA A 67 8.70 -2.40 -2.45
CA ALA A 67 8.91 -1.18 -1.66
C ALA A 67 9.61 -1.47 -0.32
N PHE A 68 9.45 -2.65 0.28
CA PHE A 68 10.18 -3.06 1.49
C PHE A 68 11.48 -3.82 1.21
N GLY A 69 11.66 -4.31 -0.01
CA GLY A 69 12.82 -5.10 -0.42
C GLY A 69 14.08 -4.29 -0.70
N ALA A 70 15.16 -5.04 -0.99
CA ALA A 70 16.46 -4.49 -1.37
C ALA A 70 16.44 -3.80 -2.75
N VAL A 71 15.53 -4.22 -3.64
CA VAL A 71 15.40 -3.70 -5.01
C VAL A 71 15.26 -2.18 -5.08
N VAL A 72 14.70 -1.54 -4.06
CA VAL A 72 14.57 -0.08 -3.99
C VAL A 72 15.92 0.63 -4.17
N ARG A 73 17.02 0.02 -3.68
CA ARG A 73 18.38 0.57 -3.78
C ARG A 73 19.05 0.26 -5.12
N GLU A 74 18.52 -0.70 -5.87
CA GLU A 74 19.02 -1.09 -7.19
C GLU A 74 18.37 -0.28 -8.32
N LEU A 75 17.24 0.37 -8.05
CA LEU A 75 16.57 1.25 -8.99
C LEU A 75 17.39 2.53 -9.20
N LYS A 76 17.50 2.95 -10.46
CA LYS A 76 18.23 4.14 -10.90
C LYS A 76 17.45 5.42 -10.64
N ASP A 77 16.12 5.37 -10.64
CA ASP A 77 15.30 6.55 -10.37
C ASP A 77 15.47 7.03 -8.91
N PRO A 78 15.94 8.26 -8.67
CA PRO A 78 16.15 8.79 -7.32
C PRO A 78 14.85 8.92 -6.52
N ASP A 79 13.70 9.07 -7.18
CA ASP A 79 12.40 9.12 -6.55
C ASP A 79 11.93 7.74 -6.04
N ALA A 80 12.57 6.64 -6.46
CA ALA A 80 12.21 5.28 -6.03
C ALA A 80 12.28 5.13 -4.50
N VAL A 81 13.39 5.58 -3.90
CA VAL A 81 13.58 5.56 -2.44
C VAL A 81 12.55 6.43 -1.74
N ARG A 82 12.21 7.58 -2.33
CA ARG A 82 11.24 8.53 -1.77
C ARG A 82 9.84 7.93 -1.72
N TYR A 83 9.37 7.33 -2.82
CA TYR A 83 8.04 6.72 -2.86
C TYR A 83 7.99 5.42 -2.05
N ALA A 84 9.03 4.58 -2.09
CA ALA A 84 9.12 3.41 -1.23
C ALA A 84 9.04 3.79 0.25
N ARG A 85 9.75 4.84 0.68
CA ARG A 85 9.66 5.36 2.05
C ARG A 85 8.25 5.83 2.41
N ARG A 86 7.57 6.54 1.51
CA ARG A 86 6.18 6.98 1.72
C ARG A 86 5.25 5.79 1.90
N ILE A 87 5.37 4.75 1.06
CA ILE A 87 4.60 3.50 1.20
C ILE A 87 4.83 2.88 2.58
N ARG A 88 6.09 2.74 3.01
CA ARG A 88 6.43 2.18 4.33
C ARG A 88 5.79 2.96 5.46
N ILE A 89 6.01 4.28 5.50
CA ILE A 89 5.49 5.15 6.56
C ILE A 89 3.96 5.10 6.59
N SER A 90 3.31 5.23 5.43
CA SER A 90 1.86 5.17 5.36
C SER A 90 1.32 3.85 5.89
N LEU A 91 1.91 2.71 5.53
CA LEU A 91 1.48 1.41 6.03
C LEU A 91 1.72 1.25 7.54
N PHE A 92 2.87 1.71 8.05
CA PHE A 92 3.16 1.70 9.48
C PHE A 92 2.21 2.56 10.30
N VAL A 93 1.57 3.57 9.72
CA VAL A 93 0.58 4.40 10.42
C VAL A 93 -0.84 3.88 10.21
N VAL A 94 -1.23 3.62 8.96
CA VAL A 94 -2.60 3.27 8.57
C VAL A 94 -3.00 1.90 9.09
N VAL A 95 -2.13 0.89 9.01
CA VAL A 95 -2.47 -0.48 9.43
C VAL A 95 -2.71 -0.54 10.94
N PRO A 96 -1.79 -0.06 11.82
CA PRO A 96 -2.05 -0.05 13.25
C PRO A 96 -3.26 0.82 13.63
N ALA A 97 -3.46 1.98 12.97
CA ALA A 97 -4.61 2.83 13.25
C ALA A 97 -5.94 2.11 13.00
N TYR A 98 -6.07 1.42 11.86
CA TYR A 98 -7.28 0.62 11.57
C TYR A 98 -7.43 -0.58 12.52
N LEU A 99 -6.35 -1.31 12.83
CA LEU A 99 -6.41 -2.46 13.73
C LEU A 99 -6.84 -2.06 15.15
N VAL A 100 -6.28 -0.97 15.69
CA VAL A 100 -6.64 -0.46 17.02
C VAL A 100 -8.08 0.07 17.01
N ALA A 101 -8.47 0.82 15.98
CA ALA A 101 -9.85 1.29 15.87
C ALA A 101 -10.85 0.13 15.81
N LEU A 102 -10.56 -0.91 15.02
CA LEU A 102 -11.37 -2.11 14.91
C LEU A 102 -11.49 -2.84 16.26
N ALA A 103 -10.38 -3.02 16.98
CA ALA A 103 -10.39 -3.65 18.30
C ALA A 103 -11.26 -2.86 19.30
N ILE A 104 -11.14 -1.52 19.31
CA ILE A 104 -11.99 -0.65 20.14
C ILE A 104 -13.47 -0.81 19.77
N LEU A 105 -13.79 -0.87 18.48
CA LEU A 105 -15.17 -1.03 18.02
C LEU A 105 -15.74 -2.38 18.45
N ILE A 106 -15.00 -3.47 18.27
CA ILE A 106 -15.42 -4.83 18.66
C ILE A 106 -15.65 -4.93 20.16
N VAL A 107 -14.71 -4.43 20.98
CA VAL A 107 -14.82 -4.45 22.45
C VAL A 107 -15.91 -3.50 22.96
N GLY A 108 -16.21 -2.44 22.20
CA GLY A 108 -17.23 -1.46 22.52
C GLY A 108 -18.64 -1.81 22.03
N VAL A 109 -18.85 -2.97 21.39
CA VAL A 109 -20.19 -3.51 21.10
C VAL A 109 -20.72 -4.13 22.40
N PRO A 110 -21.88 -3.66 22.93
CA PRO A 110 -22.50 -4.26 24.11
C PRO A 110 -23.01 -5.68 23.86
#